data_AF-A0A975U4Q5-F1
#
_entry.id   AF-A0A975U4Q5-F1
#
_cell.length_a   1.000
_cell.length_b   1.000
_cell.length_c   1.000
_cell.angle_alpha   90.00
_cell.angle_beta   90.00
_cell.angle_gamma   90.00
#
_symmetry.space_group_name_H-M   'P 1'
#
loop_
_entity.id
_entity.type
_entity.pdbx_description
1 polymer ?
#
loop_
_entity_poly.entity_id
_entity_poly.type
_entity_poly.pdbx_seq_one_letter_code
_entity_poly.pdbx_strand_id
1 'polypeptide(L)'
;MGFPGTVSISSRTLIALLAEIAASLHRTGFRDFVLVHGHDGNLPSMMVAAQEIVDTLPETRAVVLNWLAPLSRVYHTIQRSTKGEGHGGEGETSRLLVTHPELVHPERGPVHHLPPEVIRKI
;
A
#
# COMPACT_ATOMS: atom_id res chain seq x y z
N MET A 1 -3.77 13.85 -12.23
CA MET A 1 -4.80 13.93 -11.16
C MET A 1 -6.12 14.28 -11.79
N GLY A 2 -7.19 13.57 -11.45
CA GLY A 2 -8.52 13.81 -12.03
C GLY A 2 -9.69 13.67 -11.04
N PHE A 3 -9.40 13.39 -9.76
CA PHE A 3 -10.40 13.15 -8.73
C PHE A 3 -10.18 14.12 -7.56
N PRO A 4 -11.22 14.85 -7.09
CA PRO A 4 -11.11 15.71 -5.93
C PRO A 4 -10.83 14.88 -4.66
N GLY A 5 -10.00 15.43 -3.76
CA GLY A 5 -9.63 14.80 -2.49
C GLY A 5 -8.25 14.13 -2.49
N THR A 6 -7.66 13.83 -3.66
CA THR A 6 -6.28 13.31 -3.72
C THR A 6 -5.25 14.41 -3.46
N VAL A 7 -4.43 14.22 -2.42
CA VAL A 7 -3.21 14.98 -2.20
C VAL A 7 -2.02 14.11 -2.62
N SER A 8 -1.15 14.62 -3.49
CA SER A 8 0.09 13.93 -3.86
C SER A 8 1.29 14.81 -3.59
N ILE A 9 2.39 14.19 -3.21
CA ILE A 9 3.72 14.79 -3.18
C ILE A 9 4.53 14.33 -4.39
N SER A 10 5.62 15.03 -4.68
CA SER A 10 6.55 14.61 -5.73
C SER A 10 7.37 13.41 -5.27
N SER A 11 7.87 12.59 -6.21
CA SER A 11 8.83 11.52 -5.91
C SER A 11 10.04 12.04 -5.14
N ARG A 12 10.58 13.20 -5.52
CA ARG A 12 11.69 13.86 -4.82
C ARG A 12 11.35 14.15 -3.36
N THR A 13 10.15 14.67 -3.11
CA THR A 13 9.68 14.97 -1.74
C THR A 13 9.55 13.71 -0.91
N LEU A 14 9.00 12.63 -1.47
CA LEU A 14 8.88 11.35 -0.76
C LEU A 14 10.26 10.75 -0.44
N ILE A 15 11.20 10.79 -1.38
CA ILE A 15 12.57 10.30 -1.17
C ILE A 15 13.25 11.05 -0.03
N ALA A 16 13.25 12.40 -0.10
CA ALA A 16 13.85 13.25 0.92
C ALA A 16 13.20 13.02 2.30
N LEU A 17 11.88 12.94 2.36
CA LEU A 17 11.15 12.68 3.60
C LEU A 17 11.60 11.37 4.27
N LEU A 18 11.67 10.27 3.50
CA LEU A 18 12.08 8.97 4.01
C LEU A 18 13.55 8.98 4.48
N ALA A 19 14.45 9.58 3.70
CA ALA A 19 15.86 9.69 4.03
C ALA A 19 16.09 10.54 5.30
N GLU A 20 15.41 11.68 5.44
CA GLU A 20 15.51 12.56 6.62
C GLU A 20 14.96 11.89 7.89
N ILE A 21 13.86 11.15 7.79
CA ILE A 21 13.31 10.37 8.92
C ILE A 21 14.33 9.30 9.34
N ALA A 22 14.88 8.54 8.39
CA ALA A 22 15.86 7.51 8.68
C ALA A 22 17.15 8.09 9.28
N ALA A 23 17.66 9.20 8.75
CA ALA A 23 18.81 9.90 9.31
C ALA A 23 18.56 10.40 10.74
N SER A 24 17.34 10.86 11.03
CA SER A 24 16.94 11.28 12.37
C SER A 24 16.95 10.13 13.37
N LEU A 25 16.37 8.99 13.00
CA LEU A 25 16.36 7.77 13.81
C LEU A 25 17.76 7.14 13.93
N HIS A 26 18.59 7.23 12.90
CA HIS A 26 19.96 6.73 12.93
C HIS A 26 20.79 7.42 14.00
N ARG A 27 20.64 8.75 14.16
CA ARG A 27 21.30 9.53 15.23
C ARG A 27 20.93 9.05 16.64
N THR A 28 19.79 8.39 16.83
CA THR A 28 19.36 7.84 18.13
C THR A 28 19.67 6.34 18.29
N GLY A 29 20.35 5.72 17.32
CA GLY A 29 20.85 4.35 17.42
C GLY A 29 20.14 3.31 16.53
N PHE A 30 19.10 3.70 15.77
CA PHE A 30 18.45 2.77 14.83
C PHE A 30 19.36 2.44 13.64
N ARG A 31 19.37 1.18 13.21
CA ARG A 31 20.19 0.68 12.09
C ARG A 31 19.44 -0.14 11.06
N ASP A 32 18.25 -0.64 11.41
CA ASP A 32 17.42 -1.45 10.53
C ASP A 32 16.13 -0.69 10.19
N PHE A 33 15.91 -0.44 8.90
CA PHE A 33 14.74 0.27 8.39
C PHE A 33 13.89 -0.62 7.49
N VAL A 34 12.61 -0.74 7.81
CA VAL A 34 11.61 -1.45 6.98
C VAL A 34 10.61 -0.43 6.47
N LEU A 35 10.67 -0.13 5.18
CA LEU A 35 9.73 0.75 4.50
C LEU A 35 8.53 -0.07 4.04
N VAL A 36 7.43 0.00 4.77
CA VAL A 36 6.21 -0.76 4.48
C VAL A 36 5.43 -0.08 3.35
N HIS A 37 5.32 -0.77 2.22
CA HIS A 37 4.63 -0.28 1.04
C HIS A 37 3.11 -0.25 1.24
N GLY A 38 2.46 0.88 0.91
CA GLY A 38 1.00 1.04 1.00
C GLY A 38 0.31 1.53 -0.27
N HIS A 39 1.06 1.98 -1.28
CA HIS A 39 0.50 2.52 -2.51
C HIS A 39 1.47 2.30 -3.69
N ASP A 40 1.03 1.59 -4.72
CA ASP A 40 1.89 1.10 -5.82
C ASP A 40 2.70 2.22 -6.51
N GLY A 41 2.12 3.42 -6.64
CA GLY A 41 2.80 4.58 -7.23
C GLY A 41 4.05 5.02 -6.47
N ASN A 42 4.17 4.66 -5.18
CA ASN A 42 5.30 5.06 -4.34
C ASN A 42 6.48 4.08 -4.41
N LEU A 43 6.27 2.84 -4.89
CA LEU A 43 7.28 1.79 -4.83
C LEU A 43 8.63 2.20 -5.43
N PRO A 44 8.72 2.78 -6.64
CA PRO A 44 10.01 3.21 -7.21
C PRO A 44 10.72 4.26 -6.34
N SER A 45 9.97 5.22 -5.79
CA SER A 45 10.53 6.27 -4.92
C SER A 45 11.00 5.70 -3.58
N MET A 46 10.27 4.74 -3.01
CA MET A 46 10.69 4.03 -1.79
C MET A 46 11.96 3.21 -2.02
N MET A 47 12.13 2.58 -3.19
CA MET A 47 13.35 1.85 -3.54
C MET A 47 14.56 2.79 -3.64
N VAL A 48 14.39 3.95 -4.27
CA VAL A 48 15.45 4.99 -4.34
C VAL A 48 15.80 5.49 -2.93
N ALA A 49 14.80 5.78 -2.10
CA ALA A 49 15.02 6.20 -0.72
C ALA A 49 15.77 5.14 0.10
N ALA A 50 15.42 3.85 -0.03
CA ALA A 50 16.10 2.77 0.66
C ALA A 50 17.58 2.66 0.26
N GLN A 51 17.89 2.85 -1.03
CA GLN A 51 19.27 2.90 -1.51
C GLN A 51 20.03 4.09 -0.91
N GLU A 52 19.44 5.30 -0.95
CA GLU A 52 20.04 6.50 -0.37
C GLU A 52 20.32 6.35 1.13
N ILE A 53 19.40 5.75 1.87
CA ILE A 53 19.55 5.45 3.31
C ILE A 53 20.78 4.57 3.57
N VAL A 54 20.94 3.50 2.80
CA VAL A 54 22.08 2.57 2.97
C VAL A 54 23.39 3.22 2.52
N ASP A 55 23.37 4.04 1.47
CA ASP A 55 24.57 4.70 0.94
C ASP A 55 25.09 5.82 1.84
N THR A 56 24.17 6.52 2.55
CA THR A 56 24.51 7.71 3.34
C THR A 56 24.66 7.46 4.84
N LEU A 57 24.02 6.41 5.37
CA LEU A 57 24.04 6.11 6.80
C LEU A 57 24.90 4.87 7.09
N PRO A 58 26.00 5.00 7.84
CA PRO A 58 26.88 3.86 8.11
C PRO A 58 26.17 2.78 8.92
N GLU A 59 26.56 1.52 8.69
CA GLU A 59 26.06 0.34 9.39
C GLU A 59 24.53 0.16 9.31
N THR A 60 23.93 0.66 8.22
CA THR A 60 22.47 0.65 8.04
C THR A 60 22.00 -0.43 7.06
N ARG A 61 20.84 -1.01 7.35
CA ARG A 61 20.12 -1.93 6.45
C ARG A 61 18.74 -1.34 6.17
N ALA A 62 18.32 -1.39 4.92
CA ALA A 62 16.98 -0.97 4.53
C ALA A 62 16.29 -2.02 3.64
N VAL A 63 15.00 -2.24 3.87
CA VAL A 63 14.16 -3.11 3.04
C VAL A 63 12.86 -2.39 2.72
N VAL A 64 12.44 -2.44 1.45
CA VAL A 64 11.09 -2.05 1.06
C VAL A 64 10.21 -3.30 1.07
N LEU A 65 9.27 -3.36 2.01
CA LEU A 65 8.36 -4.48 2.15
C LEU A 65 7.13 -4.27 1.26
N ASN A 66 7.13 -4.92 0.09
CA ASN A 66 5.94 -5.05 -0.74
C ASN A 66 5.16 -6.32 -0.37
N TRP A 67 4.23 -6.19 0.57
CA TRP A 67 3.35 -7.28 1.03
C TRP A 67 2.25 -7.65 0.02
N LEU A 68 1.97 -6.81 -0.98
CA LEU A 68 0.99 -7.10 -2.03
C LEU A 68 1.50 -8.14 -3.03
N ALA A 69 2.81 -8.21 -3.25
CA ALA A 69 3.42 -9.16 -4.20
C ALA A 69 3.17 -10.65 -3.87
N PRO A 70 3.29 -11.12 -2.61
CA PRO A 70 2.89 -12.49 -2.28
C PRO A 70 1.36 -12.64 -2.27
N LEU A 71 0.60 -11.62 -1.84
CA LEU A 71 -0.85 -11.69 -1.74
C LEU A 71 -1.53 -11.76 -3.11
N SER A 72 -0.97 -11.09 -4.12
CA SER A 72 -1.49 -11.12 -5.50
C SER A 72 -1.52 -12.53 -6.09
N ARG A 73 -0.62 -13.42 -5.64
CA ARG A 73 -0.56 -14.82 -6.08
C ARG A 73 -1.74 -15.64 -5.58
N VAL A 74 -2.39 -15.23 -4.49
CA VAL A 74 -3.52 -15.94 -3.88
C VAL A 74 -4.84 -15.21 -4.04
N TYR A 75 -4.87 -13.98 -4.57
CA TYR A 75 -6.14 -13.24 -4.73
C TYR A 75 -7.19 -14.03 -5.52
N HIS A 76 -6.79 -14.77 -6.55
CA HIS A 76 -7.71 -15.61 -7.32
C HIS A 76 -8.39 -16.74 -6.51
N THR A 77 -7.86 -17.11 -5.34
CA THR A 77 -8.47 -18.14 -4.46
C THR A 77 -9.37 -17.55 -3.39
N ILE A 78 -9.27 -16.25 -3.11
CA ILE A 78 -10.00 -15.57 -2.02
C ILE A 78 -10.96 -14.49 -2.51
N GLN A 79 -10.73 -13.94 -3.70
CA GLN A 79 -11.59 -12.93 -4.31
C GLN A 79 -12.72 -13.57 -5.11
N ARG A 80 -13.86 -12.90 -5.08
CA ARG A 80 -15.07 -13.25 -5.81
C ARG A 80 -15.13 -12.59 -7.18
N SER A 81 -14.49 -11.44 -7.33
CA SER A 81 -14.37 -10.72 -8.59
C SER A 81 -13.65 -11.57 -9.64
N THR A 82 -14.27 -11.68 -10.81
CA THR A 82 -13.63 -12.26 -12.00
C THR A 82 -12.72 -11.26 -12.72
N LYS A 83 -12.77 -9.97 -12.34
CA LYS A 83 -11.82 -8.94 -12.76
C LYS A 83 -10.62 -8.94 -11.83
N GLY A 84 -9.42 -8.70 -12.38
CA GLY A 84 -8.21 -8.57 -11.58
C GLY A 84 -8.30 -7.45 -10.54
N GLU A 85 -7.51 -7.58 -9.46
CA GLU A 85 -7.39 -6.55 -8.43
C GLU A 85 -6.97 -5.22 -9.04
N GLY A 86 -7.60 -4.15 -8.57
CA GLY A 86 -7.30 -2.77 -8.96
C GLY A 86 -7.52 -1.82 -7.80
N HIS A 87 -7.27 -0.54 -8.03
CA HIS A 87 -7.45 0.49 -7.01
C HIS A 87 -8.93 0.67 -6.64
N GLY A 88 -9.23 0.66 -5.34
CA GLY A 88 -10.59 0.62 -4.79
C GLY A 88 -11.31 -0.72 -5.02
N GLY A 89 -10.60 -1.77 -5.42
CA GLY A 89 -11.15 -3.07 -5.76
C GLY A 89 -11.58 -3.89 -4.54
N GLU A 90 -11.90 -5.16 -4.80
CA GLU A 90 -12.37 -6.10 -3.77
C GLU A 90 -11.37 -6.25 -2.63
N GLY A 91 -10.07 -6.34 -2.92
CA GLY A 91 -9.04 -6.47 -1.90
C GLY A 91 -8.95 -5.24 -1.00
N GLU A 92 -8.80 -4.05 -1.58
CA GLU A 92 -8.72 -2.79 -0.80
C GLU A 92 -9.98 -2.55 0.04
N THR A 93 -11.15 -2.74 -0.55
CA THR A 93 -12.43 -2.57 0.15
C THR A 93 -12.62 -3.60 1.27
N SER A 94 -12.31 -4.87 1.02
CA SER A 94 -12.46 -5.94 2.02
C SER A 94 -11.57 -5.72 3.24
N ARG A 95 -10.35 -5.21 3.05
CA ARG A 95 -9.44 -4.88 4.17
C ARG A 95 -10.00 -3.78 5.06
N LEU A 96 -10.63 -2.75 4.48
CA LEU A 96 -11.28 -1.71 5.26
C LEU A 96 -12.56 -2.20 5.92
N LEU A 97 -13.37 -3.03 5.26
CA LEU A 97 -14.57 -3.62 5.88
C LEU A 97 -14.25 -4.45 7.13
N VAL A 98 -13.08 -5.08 7.18
CA VAL A 98 -12.64 -5.84 8.38
C VAL A 98 -12.07 -4.94 9.46
N THR A 99 -11.34 -3.88 9.12
CA THR A 99 -10.58 -3.08 10.10
C THR A 99 -11.26 -1.78 10.53
N HIS A 100 -11.97 -1.13 9.61
CA HIS A 100 -12.62 0.17 9.77
C HIS A 100 -13.93 0.20 8.94
N PRO A 101 -14.91 -0.66 9.24
CA PRO A 101 -16.14 -0.79 8.46
C PRO A 101 -16.93 0.53 8.35
N GLU A 102 -16.83 1.40 9.35
CA GLU A 102 -17.49 2.71 9.39
C GLU A 102 -17.01 3.68 8.31
N LEU A 103 -15.83 3.46 7.73
CA LEU A 103 -15.26 4.27 6.66
C LEU A 103 -15.67 3.79 5.26
N VAL A 104 -16.28 2.61 5.17
CA VAL A 104 -16.75 2.05 3.90
C VAL A 104 -18.25 2.26 3.80
N HIS A 105 -18.67 2.84 2.70
CA HIS A 105 -20.07 3.11 2.39
C HIS A 105 -20.47 2.34 1.13
N PRO A 106 -20.75 1.02 1.21
CA PRO A 106 -21.04 0.19 0.05
C PRO A 106 -22.22 0.72 -0.78
N GLU A 107 -23.15 1.43 -0.15
CA GLU A 107 -24.31 2.03 -0.79
C GLU A 107 -23.98 3.22 -1.70
N ARG A 108 -22.78 3.81 -1.59
CA ARG A 108 -22.33 4.96 -2.38
C ARG A 108 -21.50 4.57 -3.60
N GLY A 109 -21.03 3.33 -3.65
CA GLY A 109 -20.27 2.80 -4.77
C GLY A 109 -21.16 2.06 -5.77
N PRO A 110 -20.79 2.01 -7.07
CA PRO A 110 -21.40 1.05 -7.96
C PRO A 110 -21.11 -0.36 -7.44
N VAL A 111 -22.16 -1.18 -7.29
CA VAL A 111 -22.00 -2.58 -6.89
C VAL A 111 -21.22 -3.30 -7.98
N HIS A 112 -20.02 -3.76 -7.64
CA HIS A 112 -19.17 -4.51 -8.54
C HIS A 112 -19.03 -5.98 -8.15
N HIS A 113 -20.05 -6.64 -7.56
CA HIS A 113 -19.89 -8.07 -7.22
C HIS A 113 -21.13 -8.93 -7.47
N LEU A 114 -20.85 -10.04 -8.19
CA LEU A 114 -21.54 -11.30 -8.47
C LEU A 114 -23.08 -11.41 -8.37
N PRO A 115 -23.71 -12.21 -9.26
CA PRO A 115 -25.15 -12.41 -9.28
C PRO A 115 -25.72 -12.82 -7.90
N PRO A 116 -26.92 -12.31 -7.53
CA PRO A 116 -27.59 -12.59 -6.25
C PRO A 116 -27.73 -14.08 -5.89
N GLU A 117 -27.68 -14.95 -6.88
CA GLU A 117 -27.77 -16.41 -6.79
C GLU A 117 -26.66 -17.03 -5.92
N VAL A 118 -25.48 -16.41 -5.90
CA VAL A 118 -24.30 -16.87 -5.16
C VAL A 118 -24.34 -16.42 -3.69
N ILE A 119 -25.09 -15.37 -3.38
CA ILE A 119 -25.20 -14.80 -2.03
C ILE A 119 -26.06 -15.68 -1.11
N ARG A 120 -27.00 -16.46 -1.65
CA ARG A 120 -28.00 -17.23 -0.87
C ARG A 120 -27.54 -18.64 -0.40
N LYS A 121 -26.25 -18.97 -0.50
CA LYS A 121 -25.70 -20.27 -0.04
C LYS A 121 -24.69 -20.16 1.11
N ILE A 122 -24.77 -19.08 1.88
CA ILE A 122 -24.15 -18.94 3.21
C ILE A 122 -25.30 -18.81 4.21
#